data_AF-A0A099GBK4-F1
#
_entry.id   AF-A0A099GBK4-F1
#
_cell.length_a   1.000
_cell.length_b   1.000
_cell.length_c   1.000
_cell.angle_alpha   90.00
_cell.angle_beta   90.00
_cell.angle_gamma   90.00
#
_symmetry.space_group_name_H-M   'P 1'
#
loop_
_entity.id
_entity.type
_entity.pdbx_description
1 polymer ?
#
loop_
_entity_poly.entity_id
_entity_poly.type
_entity_poly.pdbx_seq_one_letter_code
_entity_poly.pdbx_strand_id
1 'polypeptide(L)'
;MAVKAKCIVTNSEEGRGAYAIRVDNDESLYIPQRIAEALEIEEFDELEAILVRNDRDEPPWRAIRVRPAAEADRTTPEAGPPEA
;
A
#
# COMPACT_ATOMS: atom_id res chain seq x y z
N MET A 1 5.93 -11.95 -15.37
CA MET A 1 6.02 -12.53 -14.00
C MET A 1 5.38 -11.54 -13.04
N ALA A 2 4.49 -12.01 -12.16
CA ALA A 2 3.83 -11.16 -11.17
C ALA A 2 4.40 -11.47 -9.77
N VAL A 3 4.54 -10.46 -8.93
CA VAL A 3 5.08 -10.58 -7.57
C VAL A 3 4.06 -10.03 -6.59
N LYS A 4 3.91 -10.69 -5.44
CA LYS A 4 3.08 -10.20 -4.35
C LYS A 4 3.99 -9.61 -3.27
N ALA A 5 3.78 -8.35 -2.87
CA ALA A 5 4.64 -7.68 -1.91
C ALA A 5 3.85 -6.78 -0.96
N LYS A 6 4.38 -6.59 0.26
CA LYS A 6 3.96 -5.52 1.17
C LYS A 6 4.65 -4.23 0.76
N CYS A 7 3.93 -3.13 0.78
CA CYS A 7 4.39 -1.84 0.30
C CYS A 7 4.01 -0.74 1.29
N ILE A 8 4.85 0.29 1.39
CA ILE A 8 4.56 1.51 2.15
C ILE A 8 4.48 2.66 1.16
N VAL A 9 3.39 3.42 1.20
CA VAL A 9 3.20 4.58 0.31
C VAL A 9 4.14 5.69 0.75
N THR A 10 4.95 6.18 -0.18
CA THR A 10 5.92 7.25 0.06
C THR A 10 5.42 8.61 -0.41
N ASN A 11 4.50 8.63 -1.38
CA ASN A 11 3.92 9.85 -1.91
C ASN A 11 2.60 9.52 -2.64
N SER A 12 1.56 10.32 -2.42
CA SER A 12 0.35 10.30 -3.24
C SER A 12 0.08 11.70 -3.80
N GLU A 13 -0.04 11.79 -5.13
CA GLU A 13 -0.36 13.05 -5.82
C GLU A 13 -1.74 12.94 -6.47
N GLU A 14 -2.62 13.89 -6.16
CA GLU A 14 -3.94 14.01 -6.78
C GLU A 14 -3.80 14.13 -8.30
N GLY A 15 -4.54 13.30 -9.05
CA GLY A 15 -4.48 13.30 -10.51
C GLY A 15 -3.29 12.55 -11.14
N ARG A 16 -2.34 12.03 -10.35
CA ARG A 16 -1.16 11.29 -10.87
C ARG A 16 -1.06 9.85 -10.36
N GLY A 17 -1.68 9.55 -9.23
CA GLY A 17 -1.62 8.26 -8.55
C GLY A 17 -0.66 8.29 -7.37
N ALA A 18 -0.19 7.12 -6.96
CA ALA A 18 0.67 6.99 -5.78
C ALA A 18 1.96 6.24 -6.08
N TYR A 19 2.99 6.53 -5.30
CA TYR A 19 4.27 5.86 -5.32
C TYR A 19 4.49 5.19 -3.96
N ALA A 20 5.04 3.99 -4.01
CA ALA A 20 5.32 3.21 -2.82
C ALA A 20 6.66 2.48 -2.95
N ILE A 21 7.18 2.02 -1.82
CA ILE A 21 8.35 1.16 -1.75
C ILE A 21 7.94 -0.21 -1.23
N ARG A 22 8.60 -1.25 -1.74
CA ARG A 22 8.46 -2.60 -1.21
C ARG A 22 9.19 -2.73 0.11
N VAL A 23 8.56 -3.37 1.08
CA VAL A 23 9.15 -3.61 2.41
C VAL A 23 10.26 -4.66 2.37
N ASP A 24 10.24 -5.55 1.38
CA ASP A 24 11.20 -6.67 1.33
C ASP A 24 12.56 -6.31 0.73
N ASN A 25 12.63 -5.30 -0.14
CA ASN A 25 13.85 -5.00 -0.90
C ASN A 25 13.98 -3.53 -1.34
N ASP A 26 13.14 -2.63 -0.82
CA ASP A 26 13.19 -1.19 -1.06
C ASP A 26 13.01 -0.76 -2.53
N GLU A 27 12.61 -1.67 -3.44
CA GLU A 27 12.32 -1.28 -4.81
C GLU A 27 11.04 -0.43 -4.88
N SER A 28 11.11 0.65 -5.66
CA SER A 28 9.98 1.54 -5.89
C SER A 28 8.94 0.94 -6.83
N LEU A 29 7.68 1.34 -6.64
CA LEU A 29 6.56 0.95 -7.47
C LEU A 29 5.59 2.11 -7.71
N TYR A 30 4.90 2.04 -8.84
CA TYR A 30 3.80 2.95 -9.17
C TYR A 30 2.45 2.28 -8.93
N ILE A 31 1.56 2.98 -8.26
CA ILE A 31 0.16 2.64 -8.08
C ILE A 31 -0.67 3.52 -9.03
N PRO A 32 -1.33 2.93 -10.04
CA PRO A 32 -2.16 3.67 -10.99
C PRO A 32 -3.18 4.58 -10.31
N GLN A 33 -3.35 5.78 -10.85
CA GLN A 33 -4.31 6.79 -10.36
C GLN A 33 -5.68 6.19 -10.01
N ARG A 34 -6.27 5.42 -10.93
CA ARG A 34 -7.56 4.76 -10.72
C ARG A 34 -7.61 3.88 -9.46
N ILE A 35 -6.51 3.22 -9.12
CA ILE A 35 -6.42 2.38 -7.92
C ILE A 35 -6.22 3.26 -6.68
N ALA A 36 -5.33 4.25 -6.78
CA ALA A 36 -5.06 5.18 -5.68
C ALA A 36 -6.30 5.97 -5.26
N GLU A 37 -7.05 6.52 -6.22
CA GLU A 37 -8.29 7.25 -5.96
C GLU A 37 -9.41 6.35 -5.43
N ALA A 38 -9.55 5.12 -5.96
CA ALA A 38 -10.60 4.21 -5.54
C ALA A 38 -10.40 3.63 -4.13
N LEU A 39 -9.16 3.62 -3.65
CA LEU A 39 -8.80 3.17 -2.30
C LEU A 39 -8.44 4.33 -1.37
N GLU A 40 -8.57 5.58 -1.85
CA GLU A 40 -8.21 6.80 -1.11
C GLU A 40 -6.82 6.70 -0.46
N ILE A 41 -5.82 6.26 -1.24
CA ILE A 41 -4.48 5.96 -0.74
C ILE A 41 -3.76 7.24 -0.28
N GLU A 42 -3.30 7.22 0.97
CA GLU A 42 -2.57 8.32 1.60
C GLU A 42 -1.08 8.00 1.79
N GLU A 43 -0.30 9.04 2.09
CA GLU A 43 1.11 8.87 2.45
C GLU A 43 1.23 8.04 3.74
N PHE A 44 2.21 7.13 3.78
CA PHE A 44 2.45 6.17 4.86
C PHE A 44 1.45 5.01 5.00
N ASP A 45 0.48 4.88 4.09
CA ASP A 45 -0.38 3.70 4.07
C ASP A 45 0.42 2.41 3.84
N GLU A 46 0.12 1.41 4.66
CA GLU A 46 0.63 0.06 4.50
C GLU A 46 -0.33 -0.75 3.62
N LEU A 47 0.19 -1.27 2.51
CA LEU A 47 -0.58 -1.93 1.47
C LEU A 47 -0.01 -3.30 1.14
N GLU A 48 -0.84 -4.16 0.58
CA GLU A 48 -0.40 -5.38 -0.08
C GLU A 48 -0.78 -5.32 -1.56
N ALA A 49 0.20 -5.49 -2.44
CA ALA A 49 0.04 -5.29 -3.87
C ALA A 49 0.51 -6.50 -4.68
N ILE A 50 -0.16 -6.72 -5.81
CA ILE A 50 0.34 -7.56 -6.91
C ILE A 50 1.01 -6.63 -7.91
N LEU A 51 2.31 -6.85 -8.10
CA LEU A 51 3.22 -6.05 -8.91
C LEU A 51 3.55 -6.79 -10.21
N VAL A 52 3.66 -6.04 -11.29
CA VAL A 52 4.22 -6.50 -12.56
C VAL A 52 5.33 -5.54 -12.97
N ARG A 53 6.23 -5.99 -13.86
CA ARG A 53 7.24 -5.11 -14.46
C ARG A 53 6.55 -3.92 -15.13
N ASN A 54 7.05 -2.73 -14.85
CA ASN A 54 6.56 -1.53 -15.48
C ASN A 54 7.09 -1.45 -16.92
N ASP A 55 6.35 -0.75 -17.79
CA ASP A 55 6.79 -0.46 -19.16
C ASP A 55 7.83 0.67 -19.19
N ARG A 56 8.02 1.39 -18.07
CA ARG A 56 9.00 2.46 -17.87
C ARG A 56 10.16 1.94 -17.03
N ASP A 57 11.35 2.50 -17.22
CA ASP A 57 12.54 2.16 -16.43
C ASP A 57 12.36 2.46 -14.95
N GLU A 58 11.76 3.61 -14.61
CA GLU A 58 11.52 4.02 -13.22
C GLU A 58 10.08 4.53 -13.01
N PRO A 59 9.37 4.04 -11.97
CA PRO A 59 9.75 2.93 -11.08
C PRO A 59 9.67 1.56 -11.80
N PRO A 60 10.48 0.55 -11.38
CA PRO A 60 10.57 -0.76 -12.05
C PRO A 60 9.31 -1.62 -11.96
N TRP A 61 8.42 -1.31 -11.01
CA TRP A 61 7.21 -2.06 -10.73
C TRP A 61 5.95 -1.20 -10.90
N ARG A 62 4.88 -1.85 -11.34
CA ARG A 62 3.53 -1.28 -11.41
C ARG A 62 2.55 -2.18 -10.68
N ALA A 63 1.72 -1.60 -9.84
CA ALA A 63 0.65 -2.33 -9.17
C ALA A 63 -0.53 -2.58 -10.13
N ILE A 64 -1.00 -3.83 -10.18
CA ILE A 64 -2.22 -4.22 -10.92
C ILE A 64 -3.38 -4.54 -9.98
N ARG A 65 -3.08 -4.84 -8.72
CA ARG A 65 -4.03 -5.01 -7.63
C ARG A 65 -3.40 -4.50 -6.35
N VAL A 66 -4.19 -3.83 -5.53
CA VAL A 66 -3.81 -3.32 -4.22
C VAL A 66 -4.94 -3.63 -3.26
N ARG A 67 -4.59 -3.95 -2.02
CA ARG A 67 -5.50 -3.99 -0.88
C ARG A 67 -4.82 -3.35 0.32
N PRO A 68 -5.56 -2.76 1.26
CA PRO A 68 -5.01 -2.37 2.55
C PRO A 68 -4.30 -3.58 3.17
N ALA A 69 -3.11 -3.36 3.74
CA ALA A 69 -2.54 -4.36 4.63
C ALA A 69 -3.55 -4.52 5.77
N ALA A 70 -3.96 -5.75 6.07
CA ALA A 70 -4.90 -5.98 7.17
C ALA A 70 -4.30 -5.33 8.42
N GLU A 71 -4.96 -4.27 8.92
CA GLU A 71 -4.65 -3.71 10.22
C GLU A 71 -4.63 -4.87 11.20
N ALA A 72 -3.55 -4.96 11.98
CA ALA A 72 -3.59 -5.76 13.19
C ALA A 72 -4.74 -5.19 14.02
N ASP A 73 -5.86 -5.89 13.98
CA ASP A 73 -7.06 -5.73 14.78
C ASP A 73 -6.80 -4.90 16.05
N ARG A 74 -7.12 -3.60 16.01
CA ARG A 74 -7.13 -2.75 17.21
C ARG A 74 -8.46 -2.88 17.97
N THR A 75 -9.09 -4.05 17.98
CA THR A 75 -10.09 -4.37 19.01
C THR A 75 -9.40 -5.05 20.19
N THR A 76 -8.58 -4.30 20.91
CA THR A 76 -8.46 -4.57 22.35
C THR A 76 -9.75 -4.06 22.96
N PRO A 77 -10.69 -4.91 23.41
CA PRO A 77 -11.74 -4.41 24.29
C PRO A 77 -11.03 -3.85 25.52
N GLU A 78 -11.18 -2.55 25.74
CA GLU A 78 -10.78 -1.89 26.97
C GLU A 78 -11.55 -2.58 28.10
N ALA A 79 -10.89 -3.53 28.77
CA ALA A 79 -11.47 -4.19 29.93
C ALA A 79 -11.64 -3.12 31.00
N GLY A 80 -12.88 -2.66 31.18
CA GLY A 80 -13.24 -1.76 32.27
C GLY A 80 -12.75 -2.32 33.61
N PRO A 81 -12.37 -1.45 34.56
CA PRO A 81 -11.83 -1.91 35.84
C PRO A 81 -12.87 -2.80 36.56
N PRO A 82 -12.43 -3.84 37.30
CA PRO A 82 -13.35 -4.62 38.11
C PRO A 82 -13.95 -3.68 39.17
N GLU A 83 -15.27 -3.50 39.14
CA GLU A 83 -15.99 -2.89 40.26
C GLU A 83 -15.71 -3.74 41.51
N ALA A 84 -15.20 -3.08 42.55
CA ALA A 84 -14.80 -3.65 43.83
C ALA A 84 -15.97 -3.73 44.82
#